data_AF-A0A2V8NEG2-F1
#
_entry.id   AF-A0A2V8NEG2-F1
#
_cell.length_a   1.000
_cell.length_b   1.000
_cell.length_c   1.000
_cell.angle_alpha   90.00
_cell.angle_beta   90.00
_cell.angle_gamma   90.00
#
_symmetry.space_group_name_H-M   'P 1'
#
loop_
_entity.id
_entity.type
_entity.pdbx_description
1 polymer ?
#
loop_
_entity_poly.entity_id
_entity_poly.type
_entity_poly.pdbx_seq_one_letter_code
_entity_poly.pdbx_strand_id
1 'polypeptide(L)'
;MGKRLCALVAVLILIVAVAEAQDVRTVLQTASAAMGAGNLKSIQYTGTGWNAAVGQSFSADEDWPRFEVTNYARTIDYDAKSSREQLTRRQGNYSPRGGGGTPLQGEQQQISIVSGDYSW
;
A
#
# COMPACT_ATOMS: atom_id res chain seq x y z
N MET A 1 -51.91 16.81 22.67
CA MET A 1 -50.74 15.90 22.63
C MET A 1 -50.04 15.90 21.26
N GLY A 2 -50.77 15.80 20.13
CA GLY A 2 -50.17 15.68 18.78
C GLY A 2 -49.23 16.80 18.33
N LYS A 3 -49.52 18.07 18.60
CA LYS A 3 -48.67 19.20 18.16
C LYS A 3 -47.26 19.21 18.76
N ARG A 4 -47.12 18.76 20.02
CA ARG A 4 -45.82 18.68 20.72
C ARG A 4 -44.99 17.49 20.24
N LEU A 5 -45.66 16.38 19.90
CA LEU A 5 -45.02 15.19 19.33
C LEU A 5 -44.51 15.46 17.90
N CYS A 6 -45.29 16.16 17.07
CA CYS A 6 -44.84 16.58 15.72
C CYS A 6 -43.64 17.52 15.77
N ALA A 7 -43.60 18.46 16.73
CA ALA A 7 -42.46 19.35 16.90
C ALA A 7 -41.17 18.60 17.30
N LEU A 8 -41.29 17.63 18.21
CA LEU A 8 -40.15 16.78 18.61
C LEU A 8 -39.63 15.92 17.46
N VAL A 9 -40.52 15.34 16.66
CA VAL A 9 -40.14 14.55 15.48
C VAL A 9 -39.46 15.44 14.42
N ALA A 10 -39.97 16.66 14.19
CA ALA A 10 -39.34 17.61 13.27
C ALA A 10 -37.93 18.03 13.72
N VAL A 11 -37.75 18.28 15.02
CA VAL A 11 -36.43 18.60 15.60
C VAL A 11 -35.47 17.43 15.48
N LEU A 12 -35.92 16.19 15.73
CA LEU A 12 -35.09 14.98 15.56
C LEU A 12 -34.69 14.75 14.10
N ILE A 13 -35.60 14.99 13.14
CA ILE A 13 -35.30 14.89 11.70
C ILE A 13 -34.27 15.96 11.28
N LEU A 14 -34.39 17.18 11.80
CA LEU A 14 -33.41 18.26 11.57
C LEU A 14 -32.04 17.93 12.14
N ILE A 15 -31.95 17.29 13.30
CA ILE A 15 -30.68 16.89 13.92
C ILE A 15 -30.02 15.75 13.13
N VAL A 16 -30.79 14.79 12.63
CA VAL A 16 -30.28 13.68 11.80
C VAL A 16 -29.82 14.17 10.42
N ALA A 17 -30.51 15.14 9.83
CA ALA A 17 -30.11 15.71 8.53
C ALA A 17 -28.79 16.50 8.58
N VAL A 18 -28.40 17.03 9.75
CA VAL A 18 -27.11 17.74 9.94
C VAL A 18 -25.95 16.75 10.14
N ALA A 19 -26.22 15.50 10.53
CA ALA A 19 -25.20 14.47 10.73
C ALA A 19 -24.73 13.79 9.42
N GLU A 20 -25.51 13.87 8.34
CA GLU A 20 -25.29 13.16 7.07
C GLU A 20 -24.53 13.99 6.00
N ALA A 21 -23.79 15.04 6.38
CA ALA A 21 -23.02 15.83 5.43
C ALA A 21 -21.68 16.29 6.02
N GLN A 22 -20.84 15.36 6.47
CA GLN A 22 -19.41 15.67 6.42
C GLN A 22 -19.02 15.78 4.95
N ASP A 23 -18.72 16.99 4.51
CA ASP A 23 -18.17 17.22 3.19
C ASP A 23 -16.93 16.34 3.01
N VAL A 24 -17.05 15.31 2.16
CA VAL A 24 -15.97 14.35 1.89
C VAL A 24 -14.70 15.06 1.48
N ARG A 25 -14.81 16.19 0.77
CA ARG A 25 -13.66 17.03 0.42
C ARG A 25 -12.98 17.58 1.67
N THR A 26 -13.74 18.12 2.60
CA THR A 26 -13.21 18.63 3.87
C THR A 26 -12.50 17.52 4.65
N VAL A 27 -13.08 16.32 4.74
CA VAL A 27 -12.45 15.17 5.42
C VAL A 27 -11.12 14.79 4.76
N LEU A 28 -11.10 14.67 3.44
CA LEU A 28 -9.88 14.35 2.69
C LEU A 28 -8.81 15.44 2.82
N GLN A 29 -9.21 16.72 2.79
CA GLN A 29 -8.29 17.85 2.97
C GLN A 29 -7.69 17.86 4.38
N THR A 30 -8.49 17.63 5.43
CA THR A 30 -8.00 17.53 6.80
C THR A 30 -7.05 16.35 6.96
N ALA A 31 -7.38 15.17 6.43
CA ALA A 31 -6.49 14.01 6.46
C ALA A 31 -5.17 14.28 5.71
N SER A 32 -5.25 14.87 4.51
CA SER A 32 -4.08 15.26 3.71
C SER A 32 -3.18 16.25 4.45
N ALA A 33 -3.77 17.25 5.12
CA ALA A 33 -3.04 18.22 5.91
C ALA A 33 -2.38 17.57 7.14
N ALA A 34 -3.12 16.71 7.87
CA ALA A 34 -2.61 16.00 9.03
C ALA A 34 -1.46 15.05 8.69
N MET A 35 -1.52 14.38 7.54
CA MET A 35 -0.43 13.55 7.02
C MET A 35 0.74 14.36 6.44
N GLY A 36 0.60 15.69 6.32
CA GLY A 36 1.62 16.55 5.73
C GLY A 36 1.79 16.37 4.21
N ALA A 37 0.81 15.78 3.52
CA ALA A 37 0.92 15.40 2.11
C ALA A 37 1.19 16.59 1.18
N GLY A 38 0.70 17.79 1.53
CA GLY A 38 0.96 19.01 0.74
C GLY A 38 2.42 19.47 0.73
N ASN A 39 3.25 18.98 1.66
CA ASN A 39 4.67 19.31 1.76
C ASN A 39 5.57 18.06 1.61
N LEU A 40 4.99 16.90 1.30
CA LEU A 40 5.71 15.64 1.21
C LEU A 40 6.50 15.57 -0.09
N LYS A 41 7.83 15.63 0.02
CA LYS A 41 8.73 15.59 -1.15
C LYS A 41 9.22 14.20 -1.48
N SER A 42 9.48 13.40 -0.45
CA SER A 42 9.94 12.03 -0.64
C SER A 42 9.63 11.16 0.56
N ILE A 43 9.53 9.86 0.32
CA ILE A 43 9.54 8.84 1.35
C ILE A 43 10.63 7.81 1.06
N GLN A 44 11.22 7.29 2.12
CA GLN A 44 12.10 6.15 2.05
C GLN A 44 11.72 5.14 3.12
N TYR A 45 11.69 3.87 2.75
CA TYR A 45 11.51 2.78 3.68
C TYR A 45 12.44 1.62 3.32
N THR A 46 12.85 0.90 4.35
CA THR A 46 13.72 -0.25 4.25
C THR A 46 13.16 -1.42 5.04
N GLY A 47 13.60 -2.63 4.73
CA GLY A 47 13.16 -3.81 5.47
C GLY A 47 13.84 -5.09 5.01
N THR A 48 13.48 -6.17 5.69
CA THR A 48 13.85 -7.54 5.37
C THR A 48 12.61 -8.43 5.51
N GLY A 49 12.64 -9.65 4.98
CA GLY A 49 11.50 -10.56 5.05
C GLY A 49 11.54 -11.62 3.97
N TRP A 50 10.45 -11.75 3.22
CA TRP A 50 10.38 -12.65 2.07
C TRP A 50 9.52 -12.07 0.97
N ASN A 51 9.78 -12.49 -0.27
CA ASN A 51 8.92 -12.24 -1.41
C ASN A 51 8.56 -13.59 -2.06
N ALA A 52 7.53 -13.61 -2.90
CA ALA A 52 7.12 -14.81 -3.63
C ALA A 52 7.12 -14.59 -5.14
N ALA A 53 7.38 -15.65 -5.89
CA ALA A 53 7.13 -15.71 -7.33
C ALA A 53 5.66 -16.05 -7.57
N VAL A 54 4.83 -15.01 -7.60
CA VAL A 54 3.38 -15.12 -7.79
C VAL A 54 3.05 -15.94 -9.04
N GLY A 55 2.16 -16.93 -8.89
CA GLY A 55 1.68 -17.77 -9.99
C GLY A 55 2.69 -18.82 -10.47
N GLN A 56 3.80 -19.02 -9.75
CA GLN A 56 4.84 -19.98 -10.11
C GLN A 56 4.82 -21.24 -9.21
N SER A 57 3.68 -21.58 -8.61
CA SER A 57 3.53 -22.81 -7.83
C SER A 57 3.91 -24.04 -8.65
N PHE A 58 4.48 -25.05 -7.99
CA PHE A 58 4.81 -26.31 -8.63
C PHE A 58 3.56 -27.12 -9.01
N SER A 59 2.53 -27.06 -8.17
CA SER A 59 1.20 -27.64 -8.39
C SER A 59 0.10 -26.66 -7.96
N ALA A 60 -1.14 -26.94 -8.33
CA ALA A 60 -2.27 -26.04 -8.08
C ALA A 60 -2.68 -25.91 -6.61
N ASP A 61 -2.31 -26.89 -5.78
CA ASP A 61 -2.59 -26.98 -4.34
C ASP A 61 -1.47 -26.42 -3.45
N GLU A 62 -0.38 -25.92 -4.05
CA GLU A 62 0.78 -25.40 -3.33
C GLU A 62 0.88 -23.87 -3.36
N ASP A 63 1.46 -23.31 -2.29
CA ASP A 63 1.81 -21.90 -2.22
C ASP A 63 2.88 -21.51 -3.25
N TRP A 64 3.02 -20.21 -3.51
CA TRP A 64 4.01 -19.68 -4.44
C TRP A 64 5.45 -19.87 -3.92
N PRO A 65 6.43 -20.12 -4.80
CA PRO A 65 7.85 -20.20 -4.39
C PRO A 65 8.29 -18.91 -3.71
N ARG A 66 8.85 -19.04 -2.50
CA ARG A 66 9.31 -17.90 -1.69
C ARG A 66 10.82 -17.76 -1.73
N PHE A 67 11.28 -16.53 -1.55
CA PHE A 67 12.69 -16.18 -1.44
C PHE A 67 12.88 -15.29 -0.21
N GLU A 68 13.98 -15.48 0.50
CA GLU A 68 14.35 -14.63 1.63
C GLU A 68 14.84 -13.29 1.11
N VAL A 69 14.28 -12.20 1.63
CA VAL A 69 14.69 -10.83 1.31
C VAL A 69 15.64 -10.36 2.41
N THR A 70 16.93 -10.29 2.07
CA THR A 70 18.00 -9.88 2.99
C THR A 70 18.16 -8.37 3.05
N ASN A 71 17.76 -7.66 1.99
CA ASN A 71 17.71 -6.21 1.98
C ASN A 71 16.63 -5.71 1.03
N TYR A 72 15.77 -4.83 1.52
CA TYR A 72 14.83 -4.07 0.71
C TYR A 72 14.99 -2.59 1.03
N ALA A 73 15.05 -1.76 0.00
CA ALA A 73 15.03 -0.31 0.13
C ALA A 73 14.23 0.30 -1.01
N ARG A 74 13.27 1.15 -0.69
CA ARG A 74 12.52 1.90 -1.70
C ARG A 74 12.50 3.37 -1.35
N THR A 75 12.81 4.17 -2.36
CA THR A 75 12.70 5.63 -2.32
C THR A 75 11.66 6.04 -3.36
N ILE A 76 10.78 6.95 -2.95
CA ILE A 76 9.80 7.60 -3.82
C ILE A 76 10.05 9.10 -3.68
N ASP A 77 10.34 9.76 -4.79
CA ASP A 77 10.53 11.20 -4.90
C ASP A 77 9.35 11.79 -5.68
N TYR A 78 8.51 12.55 -4.97
CA TYR A 78 7.30 13.16 -5.50
C TYR A 78 7.59 14.40 -6.34
N ASP A 79 8.64 15.16 -6.02
CA ASP A 79 9.05 16.33 -6.80
C ASP A 79 9.60 15.89 -8.17
N ALA A 80 10.45 14.86 -8.18
CA ALA A 80 11.05 14.30 -9.38
C ALA A 80 10.15 13.30 -10.13
N LYS A 81 8.97 12.97 -9.58
CA LYS A 81 8.06 11.93 -10.11
C LYS A 81 8.81 10.63 -10.40
N SER A 82 9.53 10.10 -9.40
CA SER A 82 10.35 8.89 -9.59
C SER A 82 10.31 7.94 -8.40
N SER A 83 10.44 6.64 -8.65
CA SER A 83 10.67 5.65 -7.60
C SER A 83 11.81 4.73 -7.98
N ARG A 84 12.65 4.43 -7.00
CA ARG A 84 13.70 3.43 -7.06
C ARG A 84 13.49 2.40 -5.96
N GLU A 85 13.37 1.15 -6.36
CA GLU A 85 13.29 -0.01 -5.48
C GLU A 85 14.54 -0.87 -5.65
N GLN A 86 15.11 -1.32 -4.54
CA GLN A 86 16.23 -2.24 -4.48
C GLN A 86 15.83 -3.43 -3.62
N LEU A 87 15.95 -4.63 -4.18
CA LEU A 87 15.60 -5.89 -3.55
C LEU A 87 16.78 -6.85 -3.67
N THR A 88 17.43 -7.18 -2.57
CA THR A 88 18.38 -8.29 -2.47
C THR A 88 17.68 -9.48 -1.86
N ARG A 89 17.71 -10.61 -2.56
CA ARG A 89 17.07 -11.84 -2.13
C ARG A 89 17.97 -13.06 -2.35
N ARG A 90 17.72 -14.12 -1.60
CA ARG A 90 18.39 -15.42 -1.73
C ARG A 90 17.39 -16.55 -1.52
N GLN A 91 17.79 -17.79 -1.80
CA GLN A 91 16.91 -18.95 -1.59
C GLN A 91 16.45 -19.07 -0.13
N GLY A 92 17.35 -18.81 0.82
CA GLY A 92 17.10 -19.00 2.25
C GLY A 92 16.74 -20.45 2.56
N ASN A 93 15.81 -20.65 3.49
CA ASN A 93 15.30 -21.97 3.88
C ASN A 93 14.01 -22.37 3.15
N TYR A 94 13.64 -21.68 2.06
CA TYR A 94 12.43 -21.97 1.31
C TYR A 94 12.64 -23.10 0.30
N SER A 95 11.58 -23.89 0.08
CA SER A 95 11.63 -25.06 -0.82
C SER A 95 12.02 -24.65 -2.25
N PRO A 96 13.02 -25.30 -2.87
CA PRO A 96 13.52 -24.90 -4.17
C PRO A 96 12.72 -25.49 -5.34
N ARG A 97 11.39 -25.47 -5.27
CA ARG A 97 10.50 -26.06 -6.28
C ARG A 97 9.50 -25.06 -6.84
N GLY A 98 9.00 -25.33 -8.05
CA GLY A 98 8.15 -24.42 -8.81
C GLY A 98 8.96 -23.58 -9.80
N GLY A 99 8.34 -22.52 -10.31
CA GLY A 99 8.96 -21.59 -11.27
C GLY A 99 9.58 -20.37 -10.62
N GLY A 100 9.67 -19.26 -11.37
CA GLY A 100 10.16 -17.99 -10.83
C GLY A 100 11.67 -17.92 -10.58
N GLY A 101 12.45 -18.85 -11.13
CA GLY A 101 13.92 -18.85 -11.06
C GLY A 101 14.52 -19.54 -9.83
N THR A 102 13.75 -20.40 -9.16
CA THR A 102 14.26 -21.27 -8.09
C THR A 102 15.03 -22.49 -8.65
N PRO A 103 16.10 -22.99 -7.99
CA PRO A 103 16.76 -22.39 -6.83
C PRO A 103 17.62 -21.18 -7.18
N LEU A 104 17.61 -20.18 -6.30
CA LEU A 104 18.61 -19.10 -6.36
C LEU A 104 19.96 -19.61 -5.84
N GLN A 105 21.01 -19.44 -6.64
CA GLN A 105 22.39 -19.70 -6.24
C GLN A 105 23.01 -18.38 -5.73
N GLY A 106 23.30 -18.33 -4.43
CA GLY A 106 23.79 -17.11 -3.78
C GLY A 106 22.73 -16.01 -3.64
N GLU A 107 23.18 -14.75 -3.65
CA GLU A 107 22.29 -13.58 -3.60
C GLU A 107 22.00 -13.06 -5.00
N GLN A 108 20.76 -12.64 -5.20
CA GLN A 108 20.29 -11.93 -6.39
C GLN A 108 19.86 -10.52 -5.99
N GLN A 109 20.45 -9.52 -6.63
CA GLN A 109 20.03 -8.13 -6.50
C GLN A 109 19.13 -7.72 -7.68
N GLN A 110 18.02 -7.08 -7.38
CA GLN A 110 17.07 -6.52 -8.35
C GLN A 110 16.90 -5.03 -8.08
N ILE A 111 16.88 -4.24 -9.15
CA ILE A 111 16.69 -2.79 -9.10
C ILE A 111 15.56 -2.45 -10.07
N SER A 112 14.48 -1.87 -9.55
CA SER A 112 13.34 -1.40 -10.32
C SER A 112 13.27 0.12 -10.24
N ILE A 113 13.13 0.79 -11.37
CA ILE A 113 13.13 2.25 -11.46
C ILE A 113 11.97 2.68 -12.36
N VAL A 114 11.21 3.67 -11.91
CA VAL A 114 10.19 4.37 -12.71
C VAL A 114 10.40 5.87 -12.58
N SER A 115 10.06 6.63 -13.64
CA SER A 115 10.17 8.09 -13.65
C SER A 115 9.18 8.75 -14.61
N GLY A 116 8.91 10.04 -14.38
CA GLY A 116 8.09 10.87 -15.26
C GLY A 116 6.64 10.41 -15.33
N ASP A 117 6.06 10.40 -16.53
CA ASP A 117 4.66 10.01 -16.75
C ASP A 117 4.39 8.51 -16.60
N TYR A 118 5.44 7.71 -16.40
CA TYR A 118 5.35 6.29 -16.07
C TYR A 118 5.43 6.04 -14.56
N SER A 119 5.60 7.11 -13.76
CA SER A 119 5.36 7.07 -12.32
C SER A 119 3.87 7.25 -12.01
N TRP A 120 3.49 7.05 -10.75
CA TRP A 120 2.11 6.97 -10.25
C TRP A 120 1.17 8.12 -10.68
#